data_AF-A0AAW0KBL2-F1
#
_entry.id   AF-A0AAW0KBL2-F1
#
_cell.length_a   1.000
_cell.length_b   1.000
_cell.length_c   1.000
_cell.angle_alpha   90.00
_cell.angle_beta   90.00
_cell.angle_gamma   90.00
#
_symmetry.space_group_name_H-M   'P 1'
#
loop_
_entity.id
_entity.type
_entity.pdbx_description
1 polymer ?
#
loop_
_entity_poly.entity_id
_entity_poly.type
_entity_poly.pdbx_seq_one_letter_code
_entity_poly.pdbx_strand_id
1 'polypeptide(L)'
;MMCRLQLALEERDEAVARMKHMEMSLKMLENINPEENDMTLQELLSRINNADTGIAIEKNGALIVDRIYKTKECKRRITAEEMKAVIEERDAALSQVTACAYNVYTSYLTSFNIQKQ
;
A
#
# COMPACT_ATOMS: atom_id res chain seq x y z
N MET A 1 3.71 46.24 4.50
CA MET A 1 2.71 45.66 5.44
C MET A 1 1.92 44.48 4.85
N MET A 2 2.07 44.15 3.56
CA MET A 2 1.29 43.11 2.86
C MET A 2 1.86 41.69 2.99
N CYS A 3 3.18 41.53 3.04
CA CYS A 3 3.83 40.22 3.09
C CYS A 3 3.53 39.41 4.37
N ARG A 4 3.33 40.09 5.51
CA ARG A 4 3.03 39.41 6.79
C ARG A 4 1.61 38.85 6.83
N LEU A 5 0.67 39.52 6.17
CA LEU A 5 -0.71 39.04 6.08
C LEU A 5 -0.80 37.83 5.13
N GLN A 6 -0.10 37.88 3.99
CA GLN A 6 -0.04 36.78 3.04
C GLN A 6 0.56 35.52 3.67
N LEU A 7 1.68 35.67 4.39
CA LEU A 7 2.31 34.55 5.10
C LEU A 7 1.35 33.91 6.12
N ALA A 8 0.63 34.72 6.91
CA ALA A 8 -0.34 34.21 7.88
C ALA A 8 -1.53 33.48 7.23
N LEU A 9 -1.90 33.87 6.00
CA LEU A 9 -2.94 33.18 5.23
C LEU A 9 -2.44 31.84 4.69
N GLU A 10 -1.21 31.80 4.17
CA GLU A 10 -0.58 30.56 3.69
C GLU A 10 -0.40 29.54 4.83
N GLU A 11 0.11 29.98 5.99
CA GLU A 11 0.27 29.12 7.17
C GLU A 11 -1.08 28.58 7.67
N ARG A 12 -2.14 29.40 7.62
CA ARG A 12 -3.50 28.97 7.96
C ARG A 12 -4.02 27.95 6.96
N ASP A 13 -3.86 28.18 5.66
CA ASP A 13 -4.40 27.30 4.63
C ASP A 13 -3.66 25.95 4.64
N GLU A 14 -2.36 25.95 4.93
CA GLU A 14 -1.57 24.75 5.15
C GLU A 14 -2.00 24.00 6.42
N ALA A 15 -2.27 24.72 7.52
CA ALA A 15 -2.82 24.12 8.73
C ALA A 15 -4.21 23.51 8.50
N VAL A 16 -5.07 24.16 7.72
CA VAL A 16 -6.38 23.65 7.32
C VAL A 16 -6.23 22.43 6.42
N ALA A 17 -5.27 22.41 5.49
CA ALA A 17 -4.99 21.25 4.66
C ALA A 17 -4.52 20.05 5.49
N ARG A 18 -3.61 20.27 6.45
CA ARG A 18 -3.16 19.24 7.40
C ARG A 18 -4.30 18.73 8.27
N MET A 19 -5.13 19.62 8.81
CA MET A 19 -6.31 19.24 9.60
C MET A 19 -7.28 18.39 8.78
N LYS A 20 -7.61 18.79 7.54
CA LYS A 20 -8.49 18.01 6.64
C LYS A 20 -7.90 16.65 6.29
N HIS A 21 -6.59 16.58 6.03
CA HIS A 21 -5.90 15.32 5.80
C HIS A 21 -5.99 14.41 7.04
N MET A 22 -5.78 14.98 8.23
CA MET A 22 -5.87 14.25 9.49
C MET A 22 -7.31 13.80 9.81
N GLU A 23 -8.32 14.60 9.47
CA GLU A 23 -9.73 14.23 9.57
C GLU A 23 -10.08 13.07 8.62
N MET A 24 -9.55 13.08 7.39
CA MET A 24 -9.70 11.96 6.46
C MET A 24 -9.00 10.69 6.98
N SER A 25 -7.77 10.81 7.50
CA SER A 25 -7.07 9.69 8.14
C SER A 25 -7.83 9.17 9.36
N LEU A 26 -8.41 10.05 10.18
CA LEU A 26 -9.22 9.67 11.33
C LEU A 26 -10.52 8.97 10.91
N LYS A 27 -11.22 9.44 9.87
CA LYS A 27 -12.39 8.73 9.31
C LYS A 27 -12.03 7.34 8.77
N MET A 28 -10.83 7.17 8.21
CA MET A 28 -10.34 5.85 7.81
C MET A 28 -10.04 4.94 9.02
N LEU A 29 -9.64 5.52 10.15
CA LEU A 29 -9.38 4.81 11.41
C LEU A 29 -10.67 4.53 12.22
N GLU A 30 -11.67 5.41 12.17
CA GLU A 30 -12.98 5.27 12.83
C GLU A 30 -13.84 4.15 12.20
N ASN A 31 -13.46 3.69 10.99
CA ASN A 31 -14.02 2.51 10.31
C ASN A 31 -13.45 1.17 10.82
N ILE A 32 -12.78 1.16 11.97
CA ILE A 32 -12.34 -0.05 12.67
C ILE A 32 -12.98 -0.05 14.06
N ASN A 33 -14.31 -0.23 14.10
CA ASN A 33 -14.90 -0.84 15.28
C ASN A 33 -14.39 -2.29 15.34
N PRO A 34 -13.65 -2.71 16.38
CA PRO A 34 -13.12 -4.06 16.47
C PRO A 34 -14.22 -5.14 16.45
N GLU A 35 -15.44 -4.83 16.93
CA GLU A 35 -16.57 -5.77 16.90
C GLU A 35 -17.22 -5.97 15.51
N GLU A 36 -17.12 -4.99 14.60
CA GLU A 36 -17.66 -5.14 13.23
C GLU A 36 -16.68 -5.85 12.28
N ASN A 37 -15.40 -5.97 12.66
CA ASN A 37 -14.38 -6.66 11.87
C ASN A 37 -14.36 -8.18 12.08
N ASP A 38 -14.93 -8.70 13.18
CA ASP A 38 -14.91 -10.13 13.49
C ASP A 38 -16.12 -10.90 12.93
N MET A 39 -17.22 -10.20 12.62
CA MET A 39 -18.39 -10.85 12.03
C MET A 39 -18.08 -11.40 10.66
N THR A 40 -18.50 -12.62 10.32
CA THR A 40 -18.31 -13.18 8.98
C THR A 40 -19.24 -12.54 7.93
N LEU A 41 -18.92 -12.68 6.63
CA LEU A 41 -19.84 -12.24 5.56
C LEU A 41 -21.20 -12.94 5.69
N GLN A 42 -21.21 -14.20 6.13
CA GLN A 42 -22.42 -14.98 6.36
C GLN A 42 -23.27 -14.41 7.50
N GLU A 43 -22.66 -13.93 8.58
CA GLU A 43 -23.38 -13.27 9.67
C GLU A 43 -24.01 -11.95 9.24
N LEU A 44 -23.29 -11.12 8.47
CA LEU A 44 -23.84 -9.86 7.93
C LEU A 44 -25.03 -10.13 7.00
N LEU A 45 -24.93 -11.15 6.16
CA LEU A 45 -26.04 -11.57 5.29
C LEU A 45 -27.23 -12.10 6.11
N SER A 46 -26.99 -12.88 7.16
CA SER A 46 -28.03 -13.34 8.08
C SER A 46 -28.75 -12.16 8.76
N ARG A 47 -27.99 -11.13 9.18
CA ARG A 47 -28.55 -9.90 9.76
C ARG A 47 -29.40 -9.11 8.77
N ILE A 48 -28.99 -9.03 7.50
CA ILE A 48 -29.82 -8.42 6.44
C ILE A 48 -31.10 -9.23 6.21
N ASN A 49 -30.98 -10.55 6.12
CA ASN A 49 -32.12 -11.44 5.88
C ASN A 49 -33.17 -11.35 6.99
N ASN A 50 -32.74 -11.11 8.22
CA ASN A 50 -33.59 -11.03 9.41
C ASN A 50 -33.83 -9.58 9.88
N ALA A 51 -33.53 -8.57 9.05
CA ALA A 51 -33.68 -7.17 9.44
C ALA A 51 -35.14 -6.70 9.38
N ASP A 52 -35.63 -6.17 10.50
CA ASP A 52 -37.01 -5.64 10.61
C ASP A 52 -37.16 -4.21 10.05
N THR A 53 -36.05 -3.54 9.69
CA THR A 53 -36.06 -2.16 9.21
C THR A 53 -35.11 -1.94 8.04
N GLY A 54 -35.45 -1.00 7.15
CA GLY A 54 -34.58 -0.59 6.04
C GLY A 54 -33.24 -0.02 6.50
N ILE A 55 -33.21 0.66 7.66
CA ILE A 55 -31.99 1.23 8.26
C ILE A 55 -31.03 0.10 8.66
N ALA A 56 -31.54 -0.99 9.23
CA ALA A 56 -30.70 -2.14 9.59
C ALA A 56 -30.14 -2.85 8.34
N ILE A 57 -30.92 -2.93 7.26
CA ILE A 57 -30.45 -3.44 5.97
C ILE A 57 -29.32 -2.57 5.42
N GLU A 58 -29.52 -1.24 5.40
CA GLU A 58 -28.53 -0.29 4.91
C GLU A 58 -27.21 -0.38 5.69
N LYS A 59 -27.29 -0.39 7.03
CA LYS A 59 -26.09 -0.49 7.88
C LYS A 59 -25.30 -1.77 7.60
N ASN A 60 -25.95 -2.94 7.59
CA ASN A 60 -25.26 -4.19 7.32
C ASN A 60 -24.78 -4.28 5.86
N GLY A 61 -25.51 -3.69 4.91
CA GLY A 61 -25.10 -3.59 3.51
C GLY A 61 -23.82 -2.75 3.33
N ALA A 62 -23.72 -1.62 4.03
CA ALA A 62 -22.53 -0.77 4.02
C ALA A 62 -21.29 -1.52 4.54
N LEU A 63 -21.43 -2.32 5.60
CA LEU A 63 -20.34 -3.16 6.14
C LEU A 63 -19.87 -4.22 5.13
N ILE A 64 -20.80 -4.83 4.39
CA ILE A 64 -20.45 -5.80 3.33
C ILE A 64 -19.64 -5.12 2.22
N VAL A 65 -20.09 -3.95 1.76
CA VAL A 65 -19.39 -3.18 0.71
C VAL A 65 -17.99 -2.78 1.16
N ASP A 66 -17.85 -2.24 2.36
CA ASP A 66 -16.56 -1.86 2.95
C ASP A 66 -15.60 -3.06 3.00
N ARG A 67 -16.07 -4.22 3.49
CA ARG A 67 -15.25 -5.43 3.55
C ARG A 67 -14.81 -5.93 2.17
N ILE A 68 -15.70 -5.91 1.18
CA ILE A 68 -15.34 -6.28 -0.21
C ILE A 68 -14.25 -5.35 -0.73
N TYR A 69 -14.38 -4.04 -0.49
CA TYR A 69 -13.40 -3.06 -0.91
C TYR A 69 -12.03 -3.30 -0.25
N LYS A 70 -11.99 -3.44 1.09
CA LYS A 70 -10.78 -3.74 1.87
C LYS A 70 -10.11 -5.04 1.40
N THR A 71 -10.89 -6.09 1.10
CA THR A 71 -10.35 -7.36 0.58
C THR A 71 -9.68 -7.17 -0.79
N LYS A 72 -10.31 -6.42 -1.69
CA LYS A 72 -9.75 -6.11 -3.02
C LYS A 72 -8.48 -5.26 -2.91
N GLU A 73 -8.45 -4.30 -2.02
CA GLU A 73 -7.28 -3.47 -1.76
C GLU A 73 -6.12 -4.30 -1.18
N CYS A 74 -6.38 -5.13 -0.18
CA CYS A 74 -5.39 -6.02 0.41
C CYS A 74 -4.76 -6.95 -0.65
N LYS A 75 -5.58 -7.58 -1.51
CA LYS A 75 -5.08 -8.42 -2.62
C LYS A 75 -4.17 -7.65 -3.57
N ARG A 76 -4.57 -6.42 -3.96
CA ARG A 76 -3.74 -5.56 -4.83
C ARG A 76 -2.42 -5.20 -4.18
N ARG A 77 -2.44 -4.85 -2.89
CA ARG A 77 -1.23 -4.53 -2.11
C ARG A 77 -0.28 -5.73 -2.04
N ILE A 78 -0.78 -6.91 -1.66
CA ILE A 78 0.02 -8.14 -1.60
C ILE A 78 0.65 -8.44 -2.96
N THR A 79 -0.14 -8.38 -4.04
CA THR A 79 0.37 -8.64 -5.40
C THR A 79 1.49 -7.67 -5.79
N ALA A 80 1.35 -6.39 -5.42
CA ALA A 80 2.37 -5.38 -5.69
C ALA A 80 3.65 -5.62 -4.88
N GLU A 81 3.51 -6.00 -3.61
CA GLU A 81 4.64 -6.35 -2.72
C GLU A 81 5.37 -7.61 -3.21
N GLU A 82 4.63 -8.66 -3.60
CA GLU A 82 5.18 -9.89 -4.17
C GLU A 82 5.92 -9.60 -5.47
N MET A 83 5.32 -8.82 -6.37
CA MET A 83 5.95 -8.44 -7.64
C MET A 83 7.24 -7.64 -7.40
N LYS A 84 7.23 -6.71 -6.44
CA LYS A 84 8.42 -5.94 -6.05
C LYS A 84 9.53 -6.88 -5.57
N ALA A 85 9.23 -7.81 -4.67
CA ALA A 85 10.22 -8.75 -4.16
C ALA A 85 10.83 -9.62 -5.28
N VAL A 86 9.99 -10.11 -6.21
CA VAL A 86 10.45 -10.90 -7.36
C VAL A 86 11.38 -10.08 -8.27
N ILE A 87 11.06 -8.82 -8.52
CA ILE A 87 11.91 -7.92 -9.32
C ILE A 87 13.26 -7.68 -8.63
N GLU A 88 13.24 -7.42 -7.32
CA GLU A 88 14.45 -7.19 -6.53
C GLU A 88 15.36 -8.43 -6.52
N GLU A 89 14.80 -9.62 -6.35
CA GLU A 89 15.55 -10.89 -6.42
C GLU A 89 16.16 -11.12 -7.81
N ARG A 90 15.38 -10.89 -8.87
CA ARG A 90 15.87 -10.99 -10.26
C ARG A 90 17.05 -10.05 -10.50
N ASP A 91 16.93 -8.79 -10.07
CA ASP A 91 17.96 -7.78 -10.31
C ASP A 91 19.24 -8.08 -9.50
N ALA A 92 19.09 -8.60 -8.29
CA ALA A 92 20.22 -9.08 -7.49
C ALA A 92 20.92 -10.28 -8.16
N ALA A 93 20.17 -11.27 -8.65
CA ALA A 93 20.73 -12.41 -9.36
C ALA A 93 21.43 -12.00 -10.66
N LEU A 94 20.82 -11.09 -11.43
CA LEU A 94 21.42 -10.54 -12.65
C LEU A 94 22.73 -9.81 -12.34
N SER A 95 22.76 -9.00 -11.28
CA SER A 95 23.97 -8.30 -10.85
C SER A 95 25.10 -9.27 -10.45
N GLN A 96 24.77 -10.42 -9.87
CA GLN A 96 25.76 -11.45 -9.53
C GLN A 96 26.32 -12.12 -10.79
N VAL A 97 25.45 -12.45 -11.75
CA VAL A 97 25.86 -13.08 -13.01
C VAL A 97 26.75 -12.15 -13.83
N THR A 98 26.40 -10.86 -13.92
CA THR A 98 27.22 -9.88 -14.66
C THR A 98 28.58 -9.68 -14.00
N ALA A 99 28.64 -9.57 -12.67
CA ALA A 99 29.89 -9.48 -11.93
C ALA A 99 30.77 -10.73 -12.12
N CYS A 100 30.18 -11.93 -12.03
CA CYS A 100 30.89 -13.18 -12.25
C CYS A 100 31.47 -13.26 -13.66
N ALA A 101 30.67 -12.96 -14.69
CA ALA A 101 31.10 -12.99 -16.08
C ALA A 101 32.27 -12.03 -16.36
N TYR A 102 32.21 -10.81 -15.79
CA TYR A 102 33.29 -9.83 -15.93
C TYR A 102 34.59 -10.32 -15.27
N ASN A 103 34.50 -10.88 -14.06
CA ASN A 103 35.65 -11.43 -13.35
C ASN A 103 36.29 -12.61 -14.11
N VAL A 104 35.46 -13.47 -14.70
CA VAL A 104 35.92 -14.58 -15.53
C VAL A 104 36.66 -14.07 -16.76
N TYR A 105 36.06 -13.13 -17.50
CA TYR A 105 36.66 -12.55 -18.71
C TYR A 105 38.01 -11.85 -18.44
N THR A 106 38.06 -11.06 -17.37
CA THR A 106 39.30 -10.36 -16.96
C THR A 106 40.39 -11.34 -16.53
N SER A 107 40.05 -12.41 -15.80
CA SER A 107 40.98 -13.49 -15.46
C SER A 107 41.54 -14.17 -16.71
N TYR A 108 40.68 -14.55 -17.67
CA TYR A 108 41.12 -15.15 -18.94
C TYR A 108 42.10 -14.26 -19.72
N LEU A 109 41.79 -12.96 -19.88
CA LEU A 109 42.68 -12.03 -20.56
C LEU A 109 44.03 -11.87 -19.84
N THR A 110 44.01 -11.83 -18.51
CA THR A 110 45.23 -11.69 -17.70
C THR A 110 46.11 -12.94 -17.85
N SER A 111 45.54 -14.14 -17.76
CA SER A 111 46.27 -15.39 -18.00
C SER A 111 46.82 -15.49 -19.42
N PHE A 112 46.06 -15.05 -20.43
CA PHE A 112 46.51 -15.07 -21.83
C PHE A 112 47.68 -14.11 -22.09
N ASN A 113 47.67 -12.91 -21.47
CA ASN A 113 48.75 -11.94 -21.62
C ASN A 113 50.04 -12.40 -20.92
N ILE A 114 49.94 -13.07 -19.77
CA ILE A 114 51.10 -13.66 -19.07
C ILE A 114 51.73 -14.78 -19.91
N GLN A 115 50.95 -15.59 -20.62
CA GLN A 115 51.47 -16.68 -21.46
C GLN A 115 52.19 -16.19 -22.74
N LYS A 116 52.12 -14.90 -23.08
CA LYS A 116 52.77 -14.30 -24.26
C LYS A 116 54.08 -13.56 -23.97
N GLN A 117 54.52 -13.52 -22.70
CA GLN A 117 55.77 -12.90 -22.24
C GLN A 117 56.80 -13.96 -21.87
#